data_AF-A0A174Z582-F1
#
_entry.id   AF-A0A174Z582-F1
#
_cell.length_a   1.000
_cell.length_b   1.000
_cell.length_c   1.000
_cell.angle_alpha   90.00
_cell.angle_beta   90.00
_cell.angle_gamma   90.00
#
_symmetry.space_group_name_H-M   'P 1'
#
loop_
_entity.id
_entity.type
_entity.pdbx_description
1 polymer ?
#
loop_
_entity_poly.entity_id
_entity_poly.type
_entity_poly.pdbx_seq_one_letter_code
_entity_poly.pdbx_strand_id
1 'polypeptide(L)'
;MNLPQNDYQILRLTEHFYNAYPDPPYREVLKKNQRAYNCLLFQTHYDFFICIPYRTEIHHPYAFHFSKTKRSKAHKSGLDYSKIIIITKTNYLDSTDAIVDKDEYNETMINLERIKKDALYYVEEYMECMNGKRKLHKKMFDRKYGFSTLQYFHKELGIEGLKQT
;
A
#
# COMPACT_ATOMS: atom_id res chain seq x y z
N MET A 1 14.65 -14.86 9.21
CA MET A 1 14.67 -13.43 9.55
C MET A 1 13.74 -13.24 10.73
N ASN A 2 14.27 -12.85 11.89
CA ASN A 2 13.43 -12.38 13.00
C ASN A 2 13.12 -10.92 12.72
N LEU A 3 11.85 -10.59 12.51
CA LEU A 3 11.41 -9.21 12.39
C LEU A 3 11.67 -8.51 13.74
N PRO A 4 12.21 -7.28 13.76
CA PRO A 4 12.40 -6.54 14.99
C PRO A 4 11.05 -6.30 15.69
N GLN A 5 11.11 -6.14 17.01
CA GLN A 5 9.99 -6.01 17.94
C GLN A 5 9.08 -4.77 17.72
N ASN A 6 9.27 -4.02 16.62
CA ASN A 6 8.45 -2.89 16.24
C ASN A 6 7.39 -3.33 15.23
N ASP A 7 6.14 -2.93 15.45
CA ASP A 7 4.98 -3.27 14.62
C ASP A 7 5.02 -2.68 13.18
N TYR A 8 6.11 -2.04 12.77
CA TYR A 8 6.29 -1.44 11.45
C TYR A 8 7.76 -1.35 11.02
N GLN A 9 7.98 -1.19 9.71
CA GLN A 9 9.27 -0.90 9.08
C GLN A 9 9.08 0.09 7.93
N ILE A 10 10.15 0.81 7.56
CA ILE A 10 10.19 1.55 6.30
C ILE A 10 11.27 0.92 5.42
N LEU A 11 10.88 0.45 4.25
CA LEU A 11 11.73 -0.38 3.39
C LEU A 11 11.43 -0.15 1.91
N ARG A 12 12.17 -0.85 1.05
CA ARG A 12 11.94 -0.89 -0.40
C ARG A 12 11.53 -2.29 -0.83
N LEU A 13 10.87 -2.39 -1.98
CA LEU A 13 10.56 -3.67 -2.62
C LEU A 13 11.75 -4.12 -3.47
N THR A 14 12.02 -5.43 -3.49
CA THR A 14 13.13 -6.02 -4.27
C THR A 14 12.78 -6.16 -5.76
N GLU A 15 13.79 -6.37 -6.60
CA GLU A 15 13.55 -6.78 -8.00
C GLU A 15 12.80 -8.11 -8.09
N HIS A 16 12.90 -9.00 -7.09
CA HIS A 16 12.08 -10.22 -7.06
C HIS A 16 10.58 -9.92 -7.03
N PHE A 17 10.17 -8.90 -6.27
CA PHE A 17 8.78 -8.43 -6.29
C PHE A 17 8.41 -7.93 -7.69
N TYR A 18 9.21 -7.03 -8.26
CA TYR A 18 8.90 -6.44 -9.56
C TYR A 18 8.94 -7.44 -10.72
N ASN A 19 9.74 -8.50 -10.62
CA ASN A 19 9.75 -9.60 -11.58
C ASN A 19 8.54 -10.53 -11.44
N ALA A 20 8.00 -10.68 -10.22
CA ALA A 20 6.77 -11.43 -9.97
C ALA A 20 5.51 -10.65 -10.39
N TYR A 21 5.58 -9.31 -10.40
CA TYR A 21 4.49 -8.41 -10.76
C TYR A 21 4.91 -7.46 -11.91
N PRO A 22 5.17 -7.99 -13.13
CA PRO A 22 5.59 -7.17 -14.27
C PRO A 22 4.47 -6.28 -14.82
N ASP A 23 4.82 -5.13 -15.38
CA ASP A 23 3.88 -4.32 -16.16
C ASP A 23 4.16 -4.48 -17.67
N PRO A 24 3.24 -5.05 -18.47
CA PRO A 24 1.92 -5.63 -18.12
C PRO A 24 2.01 -7.05 -17.52
N PRO A 25 0.96 -7.57 -16.82
CA PRO A 25 -0.40 -7.02 -16.68
C PRO A 25 -0.64 -6.12 -15.45
N TYR A 26 0.36 -5.95 -14.57
CA TYR A 26 0.21 -5.30 -13.27
C TYR A 26 0.37 -3.76 -13.34
N ARG A 27 -0.38 -3.09 -14.22
CA ARG A 27 -0.26 -1.65 -14.56
C ARG A 27 -0.31 -0.70 -13.37
N GLU A 28 -1.07 -1.05 -12.34
CA GLU A 28 -1.20 -0.18 -11.16
C GLU A 28 -0.02 -0.31 -10.17
N VAL A 29 0.85 -1.32 -10.34
CA VAL A 29 2.05 -1.52 -9.50
C VAL A 29 3.12 -0.52 -9.91
N LEU A 30 3.57 0.28 -8.95
CA LEU A 30 4.50 1.37 -9.22
C LEU A 30 5.93 0.83 -9.41
N LYS A 31 6.45 0.89 -10.64
CA LYS A 31 7.87 0.68 -10.93
C LYS A 31 8.49 1.96 -11.51
N LYS A 32 9.50 2.49 -10.84
CA LYS A 32 10.35 3.57 -11.38
C LYS A 32 11.76 3.02 -11.58
N ASN A 33 12.21 2.97 -12.84
CA ASN A 33 13.50 2.40 -13.24
C ASN A 33 14.72 2.99 -12.51
N GLN A 34 14.58 4.20 -11.94
CA GLN A 34 15.65 4.91 -11.24
C GLN A 34 15.45 5.00 -9.72
N ARG A 35 14.30 4.60 -9.17
CA ARG A 35 14.01 4.71 -7.73
C ARG A 35 12.92 3.74 -7.30
N ALA A 36 13.29 2.74 -6.51
CA ALA A 36 12.31 1.95 -5.77
C ALA A 36 11.51 2.85 -4.82
N TYR A 37 10.21 2.58 -4.69
CA TYR A 37 9.38 3.30 -3.75
C TYR A 37 9.73 2.86 -2.33
N ASN A 38 9.96 3.84 -1.45
CA ASN A 38 9.97 3.57 -0.03
C ASN A 38 8.53 3.30 0.40
N CYS A 39 8.36 2.35 1.30
CA CYS A 39 7.06 1.92 1.77
C CYS A 39 7.06 1.80 3.29
N LEU A 40 5.94 2.16 3.90
CA LEU A 40 5.63 1.80 5.27
C LEU A 40 5.05 0.38 5.25
N LEU A 41 5.78 -0.57 5.85
CA LEU A 41 5.35 -1.95 6.07
C LEU A 41 4.84 -2.10 7.50
N PHE A 42 3.73 -2.79 7.70
CA PHE A 42 3.32 -3.29 9.01
C PHE A 42 2.59 -4.63 8.90
N GLN A 43 2.65 -5.42 9.97
CA GLN A 43 1.95 -6.69 10.06
C GLN A 43 0.48 -6.45 10.40
N THR A 44 -0.42 -7.24 9.80
CA THR A 44 -1.83 -7.23 10.15
C THR A 44 -2.17 -8.39 11.10
N HIS A 45 -3.40 -8.46 11.60
CA HIS A 45 -3.89 -9.67 12.29
C HIS A 45 -4.19 -10.83 11.33
N TYR A 46 -4.04 -10.62 10.02
CA TYR A 46 -4.03 -11.67 9.00
C TYR A 46 -2.59 -12.15 8.71
N ASP A 47 -2.46 -13.26 7.99
CA ASP A 47 -1.16 -13.84 7.58
C ASP A 47 -0.50 -13.09 6.40
N PHE A 48 -0.62 -11.76 6.37
CA PHE A 48 0.06 -10.88 5.41
C PHE A 48 0.44 -9.54 6.02
N PHE A 49 1.41 -8.89 5.38
CA PHE A 49 1.81 -7.52 5.67
C PHE A 49 1.18 -6.55 4.68
N ILE A 50 0.84 -5.35 5.16
CA ILE A 50 0.45 -4.22 4.32
C ILE A 50 1.69 -3.35 4.07
N CYS A 51 1.94 -3.04 2.81
CA CYS A 51 3.04 -2.22 2.35
C CYS A 51 2.49 -0.99 1.62
N ILE A 52 2.56 0.19 2.25
CA ILE A 52 2.00 1.44 1.71
C ILE A 52 3.12 2.30 1.12
N PRO A 53 3.10 2.64 -0.19
CA PRO A 53 4.14 3.45 -0.79
C PRO A 53 4.02 4.93 -0.40
N TYR A 54 5.17 5.54 -0.13
CA TYR A 54 5.31 7.00 -0.10
C TYR A 54 5.24 7.51 -1.53
N ARG A 55 4.31 8.45 -1.80
CA ARG A 55 4.12 9.02 -3.14
C ARG A 55 4.01 10.53 -3.09
N THR A 56 4.30 11.13 -4.24
CA THR A 56 4.00 12.52 -4.58
C THR A 56 2.84 12.55 -5.58
N GLU A 57 2.15 13.68 -5.66
CA GLU A 57 1.02 13.89 -6.59
C GLU A 57 -0.16 12.94 -6.39
N ILE A 58 -0.57 12.75 -5.14
CA ILE A 58 -1.77 12.02 -4.80
C ILE A 58 -2.97 13.00 -4.88
N HIS A 59 -3.81 12.87 -5.90
CA HIS A 59 -4.97 13.77 -6.10
C HIS A 59 -6.30 13.19 -5.59
N HIS A 60 -6.30 11.98 -5.02
CA HIS A 60 -7.48 11.31 -4.50
C HIS A 60 -7.48 11.25 -2.95
N PRO A 61 -8.65 11.04 -2.32
CA PRO A 61 -8.75 11.03 -0.85
C PRO A 61 -8.26 9.72 -0.20
N TYR A 62 -8.00 8.67 -0.97
CA TYR A 62 -7.62 7.35 -0.46
C TYR A 62 -6.13 7.25 -0.09
N ALA A 63 -5.69 8.13 0.81
CA ALA A 63 -4.31 8.24 1.25
C ALA A 63 -4.24 9.00 2.59
N PHE A 64 -3.14 8.79 3.31
CA PHE A 64 -2.71 9.76 4.32
C PHE A 64 -1.94 10.87 3.62
N HIS A 65 -2.49 12.09 3.58
CA HIS A 65 -1.82 13.25 3.02
C HIS A 65 -0.95 13.92 4.08
N PHE A 66 0.34 14.07 3.78
CA PHE A 66 1.21 14.92 4.59
C PHE A 66 0.73 16.36 4.49
N SER A 67 0.87 17.09 5.59
CA SER A 67 0.43 18.49 5.68
C SER A 67 1.49 19.40 6.26
N LYS A 68 2.47 18.86 6.99
CA LYS A 68 3.45 19.65 7.76
C LYS A 68 4.88 19.50 7.23
N THR A 69 5.08 18.75 6.15
CA THR A 69 6.40 18.51 5.54
C THR A 69 6.77 19.59 4.54
N LYS A 70 8.06 19.73 4.24
CA LYS A 70 8.56 20.61 3.17
C LYS A 70 7.95 20.22 1.83
N ARG A 71 7.92 18.91 1.52
CA ARG A 71 7.41 18.40 0.24
C ARG A 71 5.92 18.63 0.09
N SER A 72 5.13 18.45 1.16
CA SER A 72 3.68 18.61 1.11
C SER A 72 3.22 20.06 0.86
N LYS A 73 4.11 21.05 1.03
CA LYS A 73 3.81 22.46 0.71
C LYS A 73 3.79 22.72 -0.80
N ALA A 74 4.51 21.93 -1.59
CA ALA A 74 4.59 22.08 -3.04
C ALA A 74 3.84 20.97 -3.79
N HIS A 75 3.75 19.79 -3.20
CA HIS A 75 3.18 18.59 -3.83
C HIS A 75 2.15 17.94 -2.92
N LYS A 76 1.19 17.21 -3.48
CA LYS A 76 0.27 16.38 -2.67
C LYS A 76 0.96 15.07 -2.29
N SER A 77 1.91 15.12 -1.37
CA SER A 77 2.67 13.96 -0.90
C SER A 77 1.99 13.22 0.26
N GLY A 78 2.24 11.92 0.36
CA GLY A 78 1.60 11.10 1.37
C GLY A 78 1.86 9.60 1.23
N LEU A 79 1.11 8.82 2.00
CA LEU A 79 1.06 7.36 1.93
C LEU A 79 -0.20 6.94 1.18
N ASP A 80 -0.03 6.33 0.02
CA ASP A 80 -1.13 6.09 -0.92
C ASP A 80 -1.78 4.71 -0.72
N TYR A 81 -3.01 4.71 -0.19
CA TYR A 81 -3.74 3.47 0.09
C TYR A 81 -4.21 2.76 -1.19
N SER A 82 -4.44 3.51 -2.28
CA SER A 82 -4.80 2.89 -3.56
C SER A 82 -3.67 2.03 -4.13
N LYS A 83 -2.42 2.30 -3.72
CA LYS A 83 -1.22 1.60 -4.19
C LYS A 83 -0.64 0.63 -3.16
N ILE A 84 -1.46 0.20 -2.19
CA ILE A 84 -1.07 -0.81 -1.19
C ILE A 84 -0.65 -2.12 -1.88
N ILE A 85 0.50 -2.63 -1.47
CA ILE A 85 1.00 -3.95 -1.85
C ILE A 85 0.78 -4.92 -0.68
N ILE A 86 0.23 -6.10 -0.99
CA ILE A 86 0.09 -7.18 -0.02
C ILE A 86 1.34 -8.07 -0.10
N ILE A 87 2.02 -8.25 1.02
CA ILE A 87 3.26 -9.03 1.10
C ILE A 87 3.03 -10.26 1.97
N THR A 88 3.26 -11.43 1.40
CA THR A 88 3.26 -12.73 2.10
C THR A 88 4.64 -13.39 2.10
N LYS A 89 5.56 -12.93 1.25
CA LYS A 89 6.91 -13.46 1.12
C LYS A 89 7.94 -12.41 1.50
N THR A 90 8.80 -12.74 2.46
CA THR A 90 9.83 -11.82 2.96
C THR A 90 10.92 -11.51 1.93
N ASN A 91 11.13 -12.35 0.91
CA ASN A 91 12.09 -12.09 -0.17
C ASN A 91 11.65 -10.98 -1.14
N TYR A 92 10.43 -10.46 -1.01
CA TYR A 92 9.96 -9.25 -1.69
C TYR A 92 10.41 -7.96 -1.00
N LEU A 93 10.94 -8.05 0.22
CA LEU A 93 11.37 -6.92 1.03
C LEU A 93 12.89 -6.77 0.95
N ASP A 94 13.34 -5.57 0.58
CA ASP A 94 14.76 -5.22 0.60
C ASP A 94 15.20 -5.03 2.06
N SER A 95 16.34 -5.62 2.41
CA SER A 95 16.96 -5.46 3.73
C SER A 95 17.70 -4.12 3.88
N THR A 96 17.82 -3.34 2.79
CA THR A 96 18.46 -2.03 2.79
C THR A 96 17.50 -0.97 3.33
N ASP A 97 17.98 -0.16 4.27
CA ASP A 97 17.19 0.93 4.84
C ASP A 97 16.64 1.86 3.75
N ALA A 98 15.35 2.14 3.84
CA ALA A 98 14.70 3.12 2.99
C ALA A 98 15.03 4.55 3.45
N ILE A 99 15.34 5.44 2.49
CA ILE A 99 15.67 6.84 2.78
C ILE A 99 14.42 7.68 2.60
N VAL A 100 13.81 8.11 3.71
CA VAL A 100 12.66 9.04 3.74
C VAL A 100 13.10 10.38 4.32
N ASP A 101 12.49 11.48 3.86
CA ASP A 101 12.79 12.81 4.39
C ASP A 101 12.45 12.84 5.89
N LYS A 102 13.32 13.45 6.71
CA LYS A 102 13.20 13.41 8.18
C LYS A 102 11.85 13.95 8.69
N ASP A 103 11.33 14.99 8.06
CA ASP A 103 10.03 15.56 8.40
C ASP A 103 8.86 14.66 7.98
N GLU A 104 8.93 14.00 6.81
CA GLU A 104 7.95 12.99 6.39
C GLU A 104 7.95 11.80 7.35
N TYR A 105 9.14 11.29 7.71
CA TYR A 105 9.30 10.25 8.72
C TYR A 105 8.62 10.65 10.03
N ASN A 106 8.92 11.85 10.55
CA ASN A 106 8.34 12.33 11.80
C ASN A 106 6.81 12.44 11.71
N GLU A 107 6.25 12.98 10.63
CA GLU A 107 4.80 13.08 10.45
C GLU A 107 4.15 11.69 10.35
N THR A 108 4.80 10.73 9.69
CA THR A 108 4.36 9.32 9.69
C THR A 108 4.35 8.74 11.09
N MET A 109 5.42 8.91 11.87
CA MET A 109 5.51 8.35 13.22
C MET A 109 4.45 8.92 14.17
N ILE A 110 4.21 10.23 14.10
CA ILE A 110 3.17 10.90 14.90
C ILE A 110 1.77 10.35 14.57
N ASN A 111 1.52 9.96 13.31
CA ASN A 111 0.22 9.51 12.84
C ASN A 111 0.14 7.99 12.61
N LEU A 112 1.13 7.23 13.08
CA LEU A 112 1.34 5.83 12.69
C LEU A 112 0.09 4.97 12.92
N GLU A 113 -0.51 5.05 14.11
CA GLU A 113 -1.69 4.25 14.45
C GLU A 113 -2.90 4.60 13.59
N ARG A 114 -3.10 5.88 13.26
CA ARG A 114 -4.15 6.31 12.35
C ARG A 114 -3.90 5.77 10.94
N ILE A 115 -2.66 5.85 10.45
CA ILE A 115 -2.28 5.35 9.13
C ILE A 115 -2.52 3.84 9.04
N LYS A 116 -2.07 3.07 10.04
CA LYS A 116 -2.29 1.61 10.11
C LYS A 116 -3.78 1.28 10.07
N LYS A 117 -4.58 1.97 10.91
CA LYS A 117 -6.04 1.79 10.96
C LYS A 117 -6.72 2.11 9.62
N ASP A 118 -6.41 3.26 9.03
CA ASP A 118 -7.03 3.71 7.79
C ASP A 118 -6.65 2.80 6.60
N ALA A 119 -5.40 2.35 6.54
CA ALA A 119 -4.92 1.43 5.51
C ALA A 119 -5.52 0.03 5.66
N LEU A 120 -5.58 -0.50 6.88
CA LEU A 120 -6.24 -1.78 7.16
C LEU A 120 -7.71 -1.72 6.78
N TYR A 121 -8.42 -0.66 7.18
CA TYR A 121 -9.82 -0.44 6.78
C TYR A 121 -10.01 -0.38 5.26
N TYR A 122 -9.08 0.27 4.54
CA TYR A 122 -9.14 0.32 3.08
C TYR A 122 -9.06 -1.08 2.44
N VAL A 123 -8.20 -1.96 2.97
CA VAL A 123 -8.05 -3.35 2.53
C VAL A 123 -9.24 -4.21 2.95
N GLU A 124 -9.69 -4.12 4.20
CA GLU A 124 -10.82 -4.90 4.70
C GLU A 124 -12.12 -4.55 3.97
N GLU A 125 -12.41 -3.26 3.74
CA GLU A 125 -13.58 -2.86 2.96
C GLU A 125 -13.51 -3.45 1.52
N TYR A 126 -12.32 -3.50 0.92
CA TYR A 126 -12.14 -4.14 -0.39
C TYR A 126 -12.49 -5.63 -0.32
N MET A 127 -11.94 -6.35 0.66
CA MET A 127 -12.23 -7.76 0.88
C MET A 127 -13.72 -8.02 1.14
N GLU A 128 -14.38 -7.19 1.94
CA GLU A 128 -15.82 -7.29 2.20
C GLU A 128 -16.65 -7.09 0.94
N CYS A 129 -16.29 -6.10 0.10
CA CYS A 129 -16.96 -5.84 -1.16
C CYS A 129 -16.79 -7.02 -2.13
N MET A 130 -15.57 -7.52 -2.27
CA MET A 130 -15.26 -8.62 -3.17
C MET A 130 -15.91 -9.94 -2.73
N ASN A 131 -16.14 -10.13 -1.43
CA ASN A 131 -16.85 -11.30 -0.89
C ASN A 131 -18.37 -11.09 -0.77
N GLY A 132 -18.93 -9.99 -1.29
CA GLY A 132 -20.36 -9.70 -1.23
C GLY A 132 -20.91 -9.40 0.17
N LYS A 133 -20.05 -9.28 1.18
CA LYS A 133 -20.40 -8.94 2.57
C LYS A 133 -20.78 -7.47 2.73
N ARG A 134 -20.24 -6.61 1.87
CA ARG A 134 -20.55 -5.18 1.80
C ARG A 134 -20.93 -4.78 0.39
N LYS A 135 -22.02 -4.00 0.27
CA LYS A 135 -22.46 -3.45 -1.02
C LYS A 135 -22.10 -1.96 -1.08
N LEU A 136 -21.21 -1.61 -2.00
CA LEU A 136 -21.00 -0.23 -2.42
C LEU A 136 -21.69 0.00 -3.77
N HIS A 137 -22.20 1.21 -3.99
CA HIS A 137 -22.66 1.60 -5.31
C HIS A 137 -21.51 1.46 -6.32
N LYS A 138 -21.77 0.89 -7.51
CA LYS A 138 -20.74 0.60 -8.51
C LYS A 138 -19.79 1.78 -8.78
N LYS A 139 -20.33 2.99 -9.01
CA LYS A 139 -19.51 4.19 -9.23
C LYS A 139 -18.60 4.55 -8.05
N MET A 140 -19.03 4.28 -6.81
CA MET A 140 -18.23 4.53 -5.62
C MET A 140 -17.10 3.52 -5.50
N PHE A 141 -17.39 2.24 -5.78
CA PHE A 141 -16.39 1.19 -5.84
C PHE A 141 -15.35 1.48 -6.92
N ASP A 142 -15.80 1.77 -8.15
CA ASP A 142 -14.94 2.09 -9.29
C ASP A 142 -14.03 3.30 -8.99
N ARG A 143 -14.58 4.35 -8.36
CA ARG A 143 -13.79 5.52 -7.94
C ARG A 143 -12.73 5.20 -6.87
N LYS A 144 -13.06 4.30 -5.93
CA LYS A 144 -12.18 3.97 -4.80
C LYS A 144 -11.12 2.94 -5.13
N TYR A 145 -11.48 1.93 -5.93
CA TYR A 145 -10.69 0.72 -6.14
C TYR A 145 -10.36 0.44 -7.61
N GLY A 146 -10.92 1.18 -8.57
CA GLY A 146 -10.72 0.92 -10.01
C GLY A 146 -9.27 1.06 -10.48
N PHE A 147 -8.45 1.85 -9.78
CA PHE A 147 -7.00 1.98 -10.01
C PHE A 147 -6.18 1.42 -8.84
N SER A 148 -6.80 0.59 -8.00
CA SER A 148 -6.12 0.02 -6.85
C SER A 148 -5.27 -1.18 -7.25
N THR A 149 -4.12 -1.32 -6.62
CA THR A 149 -3.27 -2.52 -6.72
C THR A 149 -3.89 -3.74 -6.05
N LEU A 150 -4.88 -3.59 -5.16
CA LEU A 150 -5.51 -4.71 -4.46
C LEU A 150 -6.16 -5.75 -5.39
N GLN A 151 -6.55 -5.34 -6.60
CA GLN A 151 -7.08 -6.24 -7.63
C GLN A 151 -6.08 -7.32 -8.06
N TYR A 152 -4.80 -7.14 -7.78
CA TYR A 152 -3.73 -8.08 -8.12
C TYR A 152 -3.39 -9.06 -7.02
N PHE A 153 -3.98 -8.91 -5.83
CA PHE A 153 -3.65 -9.66 -4.62
C PHE A 153 -4.82 -10.49 -4.10
N HIS A 154 -5.79 -10.85 -4.94
CA HIS A 154 -6.97 -11.62 -4.51
C HIS A 154 -6.61 -12.93 -3.83
N LYS A 155 -5.58 -13.62 -4.34
CA LYS A 155 -5.09 -14.87 -3.75
C LYS A 155 -4.55 -14.64 -2.34
N GLU A 156 -3.70 -13.64 -2.15
CA GLU A 156 -3.12 -13.28 -0.86
C GLU A 156 -4.18 -12.78 0.13
N LEU A 157 -5.22 -12.13 -0.38
CA LEU A 157 -6.35 -11.63 0.41
C LEU A 157 -7.43 -12.70 0.69
N GLY A 158 -7.25 -13.95 0.22
CA GLY A 158 -8.25 -15.01 0.42
C GLY A 158 -9.59 -14.73 -0.27
N ILE A 159 -9.59 -13.95 -1.36
CA ILE A 159 -10.78 -13.70 -2.17
C ILE A 159 -10.87 -14.84 -3.18
N GLU A 160 -11.74 -15.82 -2.89
CA GLU A 160 -12.01 -16.94 -3.78
C GLU A 160 -12.67 -16.44 -5.07
N GLY A 161 -12.21 -16.94 -6.21
CA GLY A 161 -12.55 -16.42 -7.53
C GLY A 161 -14.06 -16.38 -7.78
N LEU A 162 -14.67 -15.21 -7.57
CA LEU A 162 -15.76 -14.77 -8.41
C LEU A 162 -15.20 -14.77 -9.83
N LYS A 163 -15.51 -15.84 -10.57
CA LYS A 163 -15.34 -15.86 -12.02
C LYS A 163 -15.89 -14.53 -12.51
N GLN A 164 -15.02 -13.72 -13.10
CA GLN A 164 -15.46 -12.56 -13.87
C GLN A 164 -16.32 -13.15 -15.00
N THR A 165 -17.63 -13.11 -14.82
CA THR A 165 -18.61 -13.37 -15.88
C THR A 165 -18.66 -12.20 -16.81
#